data_AF-A0A538J9U0-F1
#
_entry.id   AF-A0A538J9U0-F1
#
_cell.length_a   1.000
_cell.length_b   1.000
_cell.length_c   1.000
_cell.angle_alpha   90.00
_cell.angle_beta   90.00
_cell.angle_gamma   90.00
#
_symmetry.space_group_name_H-M   'P 1'
#
loop_
_entity.id
_entity.type
_entity.pdbx_description
1 polymer ?
#
loop_
_entity_poly.entity_id
_entity_poly.type
_entity_poly.pdbx_seq_one_letter_code
_entity_poly.pdbx_strand_id
1 'polypeptide(L)'
;MAEKRYLLTPGPTPVPPEVLAELAKPIIHHRERDFREIYQRCLSRLQDVYRTRNDVLLFTTSGTGAFESAVANLTSPGDRQLV
;
A
#
# COMPACT_ATOMS: atom_id res chain seq x y z
N MET A 1 8.29 28.75 -12.30
CA MET A 1 8.42 27.28 -12.44
C MET A 1 8.59 26.72 -11.04
N ALA A 2 7.91 25.63 -10.68
CA ALA A 2 8.13 24.99 -9.39
C ALA A 2 9.57 24.46 -9.33
N GLU A 3 10.28 24.77 -8.24
CA GLU A 3 11.66 24.34 -8.03
C GLU A 3 11.72 22.84 -7.70
N LYS A 4 12.65 22.10 -8.32
CA LYS A 4 12.81 20.66 -8.06
C LYS A 4 13.43 20.44 -6.67
N ARG A 5 12.57 20.12 -5.70
CA ARG A 5 12.98 19.85 -4.32
C ARG A 5 13.44 18.40 -4.16
N TYR A 6 14.68 18.20 -3.73
CA TYR A 6 15.20 16.86 -3.40
C TYR A 6 14.84 16.52 -1.95
N LEU A 7 14.16 15.39 -1.74
CA LEU A 7 13.93 14.81 -0.42
C LEU A 7 14.90 13.65 -0.24
N LEU A 8 15.82 13.79 0.71
CA LEU A 8 16.87 12.80 1.03
C LEU A 8 16.66 12.16 2.41
N THR A 9 15.39 12.04 2.82
CA THR A 9 14.97 11.32 4.02
C THR A 9 14.61 9.86 3.66
N PRO A 10 14.60 8.93 4.63
CA PRO A 10 14.14 7.56 4.38
C PRO A 10 12.65 7.48 4.00
N GLY A 11 11.88 8.50 4.35
CA GLY A 11 10.48 8.66 3.97
C GLY A 11 9.93 9.99 4.53
N PRO A 12 8.98 10.64 3.85
CA PRO A 12 8.54 10.36 2.48
C PRO A 12 9.63 10.68 1.45
N THR A 13 9.59 10.02 0.28
CA THR A 13 10.48 10.28 -0.86
C THR A 13 9.72 10.94 -2.01
N PRO A 14 10.40 11.57 -2.99
CA PRO A 14 9.72 12.15 -4.15
C PRO A 14 9.02 11.06 -4.97
N VAL A 15 7.77 11.30 -5.35
CA VAL A 15 6.97 10.40 -6.18
C VAL A 15 7.27 10.67 -7.66
N PRO A 16 7.41 9.64 -8.52
CA PRO A 16 7.59 9.85 -9.96
C PRO A 16 6.49 10.74 -10.57
N PRO A 17 6.83 11.69 -11.46
CA PRO A 17 5.85 12.62 -12.04
C PRO A 17 4.64 11.94 -12.70
N GLU A 18 4.84 10.79 -13.36
CA GLU A 18 3.75 10.03 -13.96
C GLU A 18 2.75 9.51 -12.93
N VAL A 19 3.20 9.12 -11.74
CA VAL A 19 2.31 8.66 -10.66
C VAL A 19 1.54 9.83 -10.07
N LEU A 20 2.17 11.01 -9.92
CA LEU A 20 1.49 12.23 -9.50
C LEU A 20 0.41 12.66 -10.49
N ALA A 21 0.67 12.54 -11.80
CA ALA A 21 -0.30 12.83 -12.84
C ALA A 21 -1.51 11.89 -12.78
N GLU A 22 -1.32 10.60 -12.51
CA GLU A 22 -2.42 9.65 -12.30
C GLU A 22 -3.23 9.97 -11.03
N LEU A 23 -2.57 10.33 -9.92
CA LEU A 23 -3.24 10.71 -8.67
C LEU A 23 -4.05 12.01 -8.78
N ALA A 24 -3.76 12.86 -9.77
CA ALA A 24 -4.50 14.10 -10.03
C ALA A 24 -5.79 13.88 -10.85
N LYS A 25 -6.03 12.66 -11.37
CA LYS A 25 -7.25 12.35 -12.12
C LYS A 25 -8.47 12.29 -11.19
N PRO A 26 -9.70 12.48 -11.72
CA PRO A 26 -10.92 12.28 -10.95
C PRO A 26 -10.97 10.90 -10.29
N ILE A 27 -11.49 10.85 -9.06
CA ILE A 27 -11.61 9.60 -8.30
C ILE A 27 -12.62 8.68 -8.97
N ILE A 28 -12.25 7.41 -9.10
CA ILE A 28 -13.12 6.33 -9.55
C ILE A 28 -13.93 5.79 -8.38
N HIS A 29 -15.21 5.46 -8.61
CA HIS A 29 -16.04 4.85 -7.58
C HIS A 29 -15.58 3.41 -7.25
N HIS A 30 -15.23 3.16 -5.99
CA HIS A 30 -14.59 1.92 -5.54
C HIS A 30 -15.42 0.62 -5.70
N ARG A 31 -16.71 0.71 -6.05
CA ARG A 31 -17.56 -0.46 -6.30
C ARG A 31 -17.86 -0.69 -7.78
N GLU A 32 -17.40 0.20 -8.65
CA GLU A 32 -17.57 0.06 -10.10
C GLU A 32 -16.58 -0.94 -10.68
N ARG A 33 -16.88 -1.36 -11.91
CA ARG A 33 -16.15 -2.44 -12.61
C ARG A 33 -14.70 -2.04 -12.88
N ASP A 34 -14.48 -0.81 -13.31
CA ASP A 34 -13.17 -0.26 -13.62
C ASP A 34 -12.24 -0.26 -12.39
N PHE A 35 -12.73 0.15 -11.21
CA PHE A 35 -11.96 0.04 -9.97
C PHE A 35 -11.63 -1.42 -9.63
N ARG A 36 -12.59 -2.34 -9.78
CA ARG A 36 -12.37 -3.76 -9.50
C ARG A 36 -11.24 -4.34 -10.35
N GLU A 37 -11.19 -4.00 -11.63
CA GLU A 37 -10.13 -4.43 -12.55
C GLU A 37 -8.76 -3.85 -12.13
N ILE A 38 -8.71 -2.58 -11.71
CA ILE A 38 -7.49 -1.96 -11.18
C ILE A 38 -7.03 -2.65 -9.89
N TYR A 39 -7.95 -2.87 -8.95
CA TYR A 39 -7.65 -3.47 -7.64
C TYR A 39 -7.09 -4.88 -7.77
N GLN A 40 -7.72 -5.73 -8.60
CA GLN A 40 -7.24 -7.09 -8.86
C GLN A 40 -5.84 -7.10 -9.48
N ARG A 41 -5.59 -6.22 -10.45
CA ARG A 41 -4.27 -6.07 -11.07
C ARG A 41 -3.22 -5.60 -10.06
N CYS A 42 -3.58 -4.69 -9.14
CA CYS A 42 -2.68 -4.26 -8.07
C CYS A 42 -2.30 -5.42 -7.13
N LEU A 43 -3.28 -6.21 -6.66
CA LEU A 43 -3.01 -7.36 -5.78
C LEU A 43 -2.11 -8.40 -6.45
N SER A 44 -2.37 -8.74 -7.72
CA SER A 44 -1.54 -9.68 -8.48
C SER A 44 -0.10 -9.18 -8.63
N ARG A 45 0.12 -7.91 -8.97
CA ARG A 45 1.47 -7.34 -9.06
C ARG A 45 2.19 -7.26 -7.70
N LEU A 46 1.45 -7.06 -6.62
CA LEU A 46 2.04 -7.07 -5.28
C LEU A 46 2.55 -8.46 -4.89
N GLN A 47 1.91 -9.54 -5.35
CA GLN A 47 2.45 -10.90 -5.14
C GLN A 47 3.84 -11.06 -5.77
N ASP A 48 4.04 -10.49 -6.96
CA ASP A 48 5.36 -10.49 -7.63
C ASP A 48 6.39 -9.67 -6.84
N VAL A 49 6.01 -8.48 -6.35
CA VAL A 49 6.88 -7.60 -5.55
C VAL A 49 7.32 -8.29 -4.25
N TYR A 50 6.38 -8.91 -3.53
CA TYR A 50 6.64 -9.62 -2.28
C TYR A 50 7.18 -11.04 -2.49
N ARG A 51 7.23 -11.53 -3.73
CA ARG A 51 7.66 -12.89 -4.11
C ARG A 51 6.91 -13.97 -3.34
N THR A 52 5.60 -13.81 -3.22
CA THR A 52 4.73 -14.73 -2.46
C THR A 52 3.72 -15.42 -3.37
N ARG A 53 3.30 -16.63 -2.98
CA ARG A 53 2.18 -17.35 -3.58
C ARG A 53 0.87 -17.18 -2.80
N ASN A 54 0.93 -16.55 -1.63
CA ASN A 54 -0.23 -16.31 -0.77
C ASN A 54 -0.97 -15.04 -1.19
N ASP A 55 -2.20 -14.89 -0.69
CA ASP A 55 -2.97 -13.67 -0.87
C ASP A 55 -2.26 -12.46 -0.24
N VAL A 56 -2.31 -11.34 -0.94
CA VAL A 56 -1.84 -10.04 -0.42
C VAL A 56 -3.05 -9.27 0.08
N LEU A 57 -2.97 -8.79 1.32
CA LEU A 57 -3.98 -7.92 1.91
C LEU A 57 -3.55 -6.46 1.76
N LEU A 58 -4.41 -5.63 1.15
CA LEU A 58 -4.16 -4.20 0.99
C LEU A 58 -4.89 -3.40 2.09
N PHE A 59 -4.16 -2.57 2.82
CA PHE A 59 -4.69 -1.72 3.89
C PHE A 59 -4.67 -0.24 3.50
N THR A 60 -5.74 0.49 3.78
CA THR A 60 -5.83 1.95 3.62
C THR A 60 -5.26 2.67 4.84
N THR A 61 -4.01 2.36 5.18
CA THR A 61 -3.27 2.90 6.34
C THR A 61 -1.77 2.93 6.02
N SER A 62 -0.96 3.48 6.92
CA SER A 62 0.51 3.38 6.81
C SER A 62 0.99 1.97 7.18
N GLY A 63 2.29 1.70 7.07
CA GLY A 63 2.86 0.42 7.52
C GLY A 63 2.54 0.08 8.99
N THR A 64 2.41 1.10 9.85
CA THR A 64 2.09 0.91 11.27
C THR A 64 0.72 0.27 11.48
N GLY A 65 -0.30 0.69 10.73
CA GLY A 65 -1.64 0.10 10.90
C GLY A 65 -1.73 -1.34 10.40
N ALA A 66 -0.96 -1.70 9.36
CA ALA A 66 -0.86 -3.08 8.92
C ALA A 66 -0.14 -3.95 9.96
N PHE A 67 0.92 -3.43 10.60
CA PHE A 67 1.61 -4.09 11.70
C PHE A 67 0.69 -4.30 12.91
N GLU A 68 -0.04 -3.26 13.32
CA GLU A 68 -1.03 -3.34 14.40
C GLU A 68 -2.10 -4.40 14.09
N SER A 69 -2.63 -4.41 12.87
CA SER A 69 -3.61 -5.42 12.43
C SER A 69 -3.05 -6.84 12.55
N ALA A 70 -1.79 -7.07 12.14
CA ALA A 70 -1.18 -8.38 12.27
C ALA A 70 -1.07 -8.83 13.73
N VAL A 71 -0.60 -7.97 14.63
CA VAL A 71 -0.49 -8.28 16.06
C VAL A 71 -1.87 -8.55 16.66
N ALA A 72 -2.85 -7.68 16.40
CA ALA A 72 -4.19 -7.78 16.96
C ALA A 72 -4.96 -9.03 16.51
N ASN A 73 -4.68 -9.57 15.31
CA ASN A 73 -5.40 -10.70 14.75
C ASN A 73 -4.65 -12.03 14.84
N LEU A 74 -3.34 -12.02 15.04
CA LEU A 74 -2.50 -13.23 15.07
C LEU A 74 -1.98 -13.59 16.47
N THR A 75 -2.33 -12.82 17.49
CA THR A 75 -1.90 -13.04 18.87
C THR A 75 -3.06 -12.96 19.85
N SER A 76 -2.95 -13.65 20.97
CA SER A 76 -3.93 -13.68 22.06
C SER A 76 -3.29 -13.32 23.41
N PRO A 77 -4.09 -12.82 24.39
CA PRO A 77 -3.59 -12.58 25.74
C PRO A 77 -2.96 -13.84 26.35
N GLY A 78 -1.71 -13.74 26.79
CA GLY A 78 -0.93 -14.84 27.37
C GLY A 78 0.02 -15.53 26.39
N ASP A 79 -0.06 -15.23 25.09
CA ASP A 79 0.91 -15.75 24.11
C ASP A 79 2.31 -15.20 24.37
N ARG A 80 3.31 -16.09 24.28
CA ARG A 80 4.73 -15.68 24.29
C ARG A 80 5.17 -15.36 22.88
N GLN A 81 5.62 -14.13 22.67
CA GLN A 81 6.11 -13.64 21.38
C GLN A 81 7.62 -13.45 21.41
N LEU A 82 8.28 -13.77 20.29
CA LEU A 82 9.69 -13.44 20.04
C LEU A 82 9.74 -12.25 19.08
N VAL A 83 10.54 -11.24 19.42
CA VAL A 83 10.79 -10.05 18.60
C VAL A 83 12.27 -9.96 18.29
#